data_AF-A0A7X8FFD3-F1
#
_entry.id   AF-A0A7X8FFD3-F1
#
_cell.length_a   1.000
_cell.length_b   1.000
_cell.length_c   1.000
_cell.angle_alpha   90.00
_cell.angle_beta   90.00
_cell.angle_gamma   90.00
#
_symmetry.space_group_name_H-M   'P 1'
#
loop_
_entity.id
_entity.type
_entity.pdbx_description
1 polymer ?
#
loop_
_entity_poly.entity_id
_entity_poly.type
_entity_poly.pdbx_seq_one_letter_code
_entity_poly.pdbx_strand_id
1 'polypeptide(L)'
;MESYGYTMWVLALFGMLTGFAVIYNSGIVSLSERKRELASLRVMGMTPGEVLQVLAFEQWLVSIFGMLAGIPMTMLFIKGMASAVDSDLFSFPVMFELQPFIIGTIGTAASIWLTHWVIARKIRQLSMVEVLKERD
;
A
#
# COMPACT_ATOMS: atom_id res chain seq x y z
N MET A 1 5.55 4.81 32.14
CA MET A 1 4.55 5.23 31.14
C MET A 1 5.20 5.51 29.79
N GLU A 2 6.37 6.16 29.74
CA GLU A 2 7.19 6.36 28.52
C GLU A 2 7.45 5.07 27.68
N SER A 3 7.70 3.93 28.34
CA SER A 3 8.05 2.67 27.64
C SER A 3 6.89 2.06 26.83
N TYR A 4 5.62 2.28 27.21
CA TYR A 4 4.48 1.70 26.49
C TYR A 4 4.24 2.43 25.16
N GLY A 5 4.49 3.74 25.12
CA GLY A 5 4.39 4.53 23.90
C GLY A 5 5.41 4.09 22.84
N TYR A 6 6.65 3.80 23.26
CA TYR A 6 7.69 3.32 22.34
C TYR A 6 7.30 2.00 21.66
N THR A 7 6.82 1.01 22.43
CA THR A 7 6.38 -0.26 21.86
C THR A 7 5.22 -0.08 20.89
N MET A 8 4.26 0.81 21.19
CA MET A 8 3.13 1.09 20.28
C MET A 8 3.59 1.65 18.94
N TRP A 9 4.52 2.61 18.95
CA TRP A 9 5.09 3.18 17.72
C TRP A 9 5.89 2.15 16.91
N VAL A 10 6.63 1.27 17.58
CA VAL A 10 7.35 0.17 16.91
C VAL A 10 6.37 -0.79 16.23
N LEU A 11 5.29 -1.21 16.91
CA LEU A 11 4.28 -2.08 16.31
C LEU A 11 3.53 -1.40 15.16
N ALA A 12 3.20 -0.12 15.29
CA ALA A 12 2.59 0.66 14.23
C ALA A 12 3.50 0.74 12.99
N LEU A 13 4.81 0.92 13.19
CA LEU A 13 5.81 0.91 12.12
C LEU A 13 5.86 -0.45 11.42
N PHE A 14 5.88 -1.56 12.16
CA PHE A 14 5.82 -2.90 11.56
C PHE A 14 4.55 -3.11 10.74
N GLY A 15 3.39 -2.72 11.26
CA GLY A 15 2.13 -2.78 10.51
C GLY A 15 2.18 -1.98 9.20
N MET A 16 2.73 -0.76 9.25
CA MET A 16 2.90 0.08 8.06
C MET A 16 3.87 -0.57 7.04
N LEU A 17 4.98 -1.14 7.50
CA LEU A 17 5.94 -1.84 6.63
C LEU A 17 5.33 -3.08 5.97
N THR A 18 4.54 -3.86 6.71
CA THR A 18 3.83 -5.02 6.14
C THR A 18 2.83 -4.57 5.08
N GLY A 19 2.05 -3.52 5.36
CA GLY A 19 1.13 -2.94 4.38
C GLY A 19 1.85 -2.48 3.10
N PHE A 20 2.96 -1.76 3.26
CA PHE A 20 3.82 -1.35 2.15
C PHE A 20 4.34 -2.54 1.35
N ALA A 21 4.82 -3.60 2.01
CA ALA A 21 5.34 -4.79 1.34
C ALA A 21 4.26 -5.50 0.50
N VAL A 22 3.03 -5.58 1.01
CA VAL A 22 1.90 -6.15 0.27
C VAL A 22 1.57 -5.33 -0.98
N ILE A 23 1.47 -3.99 -0.83
CA ILE A 23 1.20 -3.07 -1.95
C ILE A 23 2.30 -3.16 -3.00
N TYR A 24 3.56 -3.17 -2.56
CA TYR A 24 4.73 -3.31 -3.43
C TYR A 24 4.71 -4.63 -4.20
N ASN A 25 4.50 -5.75 -3.52
CA ASN A 25 4.44 -7.06 -4.16
C ASN A 25 3.31 -7.15 -5.18
N SER A 26 2.12 -6.64 -4.82
CA SER A 26 0.99 -6.56 -5.75
C SER A 26 1.34 -5.75 -7.00
N GLY A 27 1.95 -4.57 -6.85
CA GLY A 27 2.37 -3.74 -7.99
C GLY A 27 3.42 -4.42 -8.89
N ILE A 28 4.35 -5.17 -8.30
CA ILE A 28 5.35 -5.94 -9.06
C ILE A 28 4.70 -7.09 -9.82
N VAL A 29 3.75 -7.81 -9.22
CA VAL A 29 3.02 -8.90 -9.88
C VAL A 29 2.23 -8.36 -11.06
N SER A 30 1.42 -7.32 -10.87
CA SER A 30 0.63 -6.70 -11.94
C SER A 30 1.51 -6.16 -13.07
N LEU A 31 2.69 -5.59 -12.75
CA LEU A 31 3.65 -5.21 -13.78
C LEU A 31 4.18 -6.44 -14.54
N SER A 32 4.50 -7.53 -13.83
CA SER A 32 5.05 -8.74 -14.45
C SER A 32 4.05 -9.41 -15.39
N GLU A 33 2.78 -9.45 -15.04
CA GLU A 33 1.70 -9.96 -15.90
C GLU A 33 1.59 -9.13 -17.18
N ARG A 34 1.67 -7.80 -17.06
CA ARG A 34 1.60 -6.88 -18.19
C ARG A 34 2.92 -6.68 -18.94
N LYS A 35 4.04 -7.30 -18.53
CA LYS A 35 5.27 -7.29 -19.34
C LYS A 35 5.06 -7.92 -20.72
N ARG A 36 4.21 -8.95 -20.80
CA ARG A 36 3.79 -9.54 -22.09
C ARG A 36 2.97 -8.56 -22.92
N GLU A 37 2.07 -7.80 -22.28
CA GLU A 37 1.33 -6.72 -22.94
C GLU A 37 2.25 -5.60 -23.40
N LEU A 38 3.22 -5.16 -22.58
CA LEU A 38 4.22 -4.15 -22.92
C LEU A 38 5.04 -4.50 -24.17
N ALA A 39 5.36 -5.79 -24.37
CA ALA A 39 6.03 -6.25 -25.58
C ALA A 39 5.14 -6.12 -26.83
N SER A 40 3.84 -6.42 -26.71
CA SER A 40 2.87 -6.23 -27.79
C SER A 40 2.57 -4.75 -28.06
N LEU A 41 2.50 -3.93 -27.00
CA LEU A 41 2.25 -2.50 -27.07
C LEU A 41 3.40 -1.72 -27.71
N ARG A 42 4.65 -2.20 -27.57
CA ARG A 42 5.81 -1.67 -28.30
C ARG A 42 5.63 -1.80 -29.82
N VAL A 43 4.93 -2.83 -30.30
CA VAL A 43 4.61 -3.02 -31.72
C VAL A 43 3.48 -2.07 -32.17
N MET A 44 2.57 -1.71 -31.26
CA MET A 44 1.48 -0.74 -31.53
C MET A 44 1.85 0.73 -31.23
N GLY A 45 3.05 1.00 -30.73
CA GLY A 45 3.55 2.37 -30.48
C GLY A 45 3.15 3.00 -29.14
N MET A 46 2.57 2.25 -28.20
CA MET A 46 2.22 2.76 -26.87
C MET A 46 3.44 2.84 -25.94
N THR A 47 3.45 3.82 -25.04
CA THR A 47 4.58 4.07 -24.15
C THR A 47 4.46 3.28 -22.83
N PRO A 48 5.57 2.82 -22.23
CA PRO A 48 5.55 2.16 -20.91
C PRO A 48 4.95 3.03 -19.78
N GLY A 49 4.93 4.35 -19.97
CA GLY A 49 4.34 5.30 -19.02
C GLY A 49 2.82 5.25 -18.95
N GLU A 50 2.13 4.98 -20.06
CA GLU A 50 0.67 4.90 -20.10
C GLU A 50 0.17 3.66 -19.35
N VAL A 51 0.86 2.52 -19.51
CA VAL A 51 0.54 1.28 -18.77
C VAL A 51 0.73 1.47 -17.27
N LEU A 52 1.78 2.19 -16.86
CA LEU A 52 2.01 2.54 -15.45
C LEU A 52 0.90 3.42 -14.86
N GLN A 53 0.34 4.35 -15.64
CA GLN A 53 -0.76 5.20 -15.19
C GLN A 53 -2.04 4.40 -14.98
N VAL A 54 -2.35 3.48 -15.91
CA VAL A 54 -3.51 2.57 -15.76
C VAL A 54 -3.35 1.70 -14.52
N LEU A 55 -2.16 1.13 -14.31
CA LEU A 55 -1.88 0.32 -13.13
C LEU A 55 -2.02 1.12 -11.84
N ALA A 56 -1.53 2.37 -11.82
CA ALA A 56 -1.69 3.24 -10.67
C ALA A 56 -3.16 3.51 -10.35
N PHE A 57 -3.97 3.76 -11.37
CA PHE A 57 -5.40 3.96 -11.17
C PHE A 57 -6.09 2.72 -10.60
N GLU A 58 -5.76 1.52 -11.11
CA GLU A 58 -6.29 0.25 -10.60
C GLU A 58 -5.91 0.04 -9.12
N GLN A 59 -4.65 0.30 -8.76
CA GLN A 59 -4.14 0.18 -7.40
C GLN A 59 -4.80 1.16 -6.42
N TRP A 60 -5.02 2.41 -6.87
CA TRP A 60 -5.73 3.42 -6.10
C TRP A 60 -7.19 3.03 -5.87
N LEU A 61 -7.89 2.53 -6.89
CA LEU A 61 -9.26 2.04 -6.74
C LEU A 61 -9.35 0.94 -5.69
N VAL A 62 -8.53 -0.10 -5.82
CA VAL A 62 -8.52 -1.23 -4.87
C VAL A 62 -8.20 -0.74 -3.45
N SER A 63 -7.25 0.17 -3.32
CA SER A 63 -6.85 0.71 -2.01
C SER A 63 -7.93 1.59 -1.38
N ILE A 64 -8.68 2.37 -2.16
CA ILE A 64 -9.80 3.18 -1.67
C ILE A 64 -10.89 2.27 -1.13
N PHE A 65 -11.29 1.24 -1.89
CA PHE A 65 -12.26 0.25 -1.40
C PHE A 65 -11.74 -0.50 -0.16
N GLY A 66 -10.46 -0.85 -0.14
CA GLY A 66 -9.80 -1.44 1.02
C GLY A 66 -9.82 -0.55 2.26
N MET A 67 -9.57 0.76 2.11
CA MET A 67 -9.65 1.73 3.20
C MET A 67 -11.08 1.92 3.69
N LEU A 68 -12.05 2.04 2.77
CA LEU A 68 -13.46 2.18 3.10
C LEU A 68 -14.01 0.96 3.85
N ALA A 69 -13.55 -0.25 3.52
CA ALA A 69 -13.91 -1.47 4.24
C ALA A 69 -13.09 -1.66 5.52
N GLY A 70 -11.82 -1.23 5.52
CA GLY A 70 -10.90 -1.38 6.64
C GLY A 70 -11.29 -0.55 7.86
N ILE A 71 -11.67 0.72 7.67
CA ILE A 71 -12.10 1.60 8.76
C ILE A 71 -13.23 1.00 9.63
N PRO A 72 -14.39 0.58 9.06
CA PRO A 72 -15.45 -0.02 9.86
C PRO A 72 -15.04 -1.36 10.46
N MET A 73 -14.23 -2.15 9.75
CA MET A 73 -13.71 -3.42 10.26
C MET A 73 -12.82 -3.23 11.49
N THR A 74 -11.94 -2.24 11.48
CA THR A 74 -11.14 -1.84 12.65
C THR A 74 -12.02 -1.34 13.79
N MET A 75 -13.04 -0.52 13.52
CA MET A 75 -13.98 -0.06 14.55
C MET A 75 -14.73 -1.22 15.21
N LEU A 76 -15.20 -2.19 14.43
CA LEU A 76 -15.83 -3.40 14.93
C LEU A 76 -14.86 -4.24 15.76
N PHE A 77 -13.62 -4.38 15.32
CA PHE A 77 -12.58 -5.11 16.04
C PHE A 77 -12.26 -4.48 17.40
N ILE A 78 -12.08 -3.15 17.44
CA ILE A 78 -11.84 -2.42 18.71
C ILE A 78 -13.04 -2.60 19.66
N LYS A 79 -14.27 -2.47 19.17
CA LYS A 79 -15.48 -2.70 19.99
C LYS A 79 -15.55 -4.14 20.51
N GLY A 80 -15.26 -5.13 19.65
CA GLY A 80 -15.24 -6.54 20.02
C GLY A 80 -14.19 -6.83 21.10
N MET A 81 -12.98 -6.30 20.94
CA MET A 81 -11.94 -6.39 21.96
C MET A 81 -12.34 -5.72 23.27
N ALA A 82 -12.92 -4.53 23.22
CA ALA A 82 -13.37 -3.82 24.41
C ALA A 82 -14.43 -4.64 25.17
N SER A 83 -15.43 -5.19 24.46
CA SER A 83 -16.46 -6.05 25.08
C SER A 83 -15.93 -7.36 25.64
N ALA A 84 -14.85 -7.91 25.07
CA ALA A 84 -14.23 -9.15 25.54
C ALA A 84 -13.38 -8.97 26.80
N VAL A 85 -12.91 -7.74 27.04
CA VAL A 85 -12.10 -7.35 28.21
C VAL A 85 -12.96 -6.67 29.28
N ASP A 86 -14.18 -6.27 28.93
CA ASP A 86 -15.16 -5.67 29.83
C ASP A 86 -15.44 -6.64 30.99
N SER A 87 -15.12 -6.19 32.21
CA SER A 87 -15.32 -6.94 33.44
C SER A 87 -16.10 -6.06 34.42
N ASP A 88 -16.86 -6.66 35.34
CA ASP A 88 -17.79 -5.95 36.25
C ASP A 88 -17.16 -4.80 37.08
N LEU A 89 -15.82 -4.66 37.09
CA LEU A 89 -15.10 -3.56 37.75
C LEU A 89 -14.40 -2.57 36.80
N PHE A 90 -14.26 -2.85 35.50
CA PHE A 90 -13.49 -2.03 34.56
C PHE A 90 -14.18 -1.93 33.19
N SER A 91 -14.74 -0.75 32.87
CA SER A 91 -15.16 -0.44 31.51
C SER A 91 -14.01 0.22 30.75
N PHE A 92 -13.66 -0.31 29.58
CA PHE A 92 -12.74 0.38 28.66
C PHE A 92 -13.54 1.31 27.75
N PRO A 93 -13.52 2.64 27.99
CA PRO A 93 -14.20 3.57 27.09
C PRO A 93 -13.50 3.55 25.72
N VAL A 94 -14.23 3.09 24.70
CA VAL A 94 -13.75 3.11 23.32
C VAL A 94 -13.78 4.56 22.82
N MET A 95 -12.67 5.27 22.98
CA MET A 95 -12.48 6.59 22.40
C MET A 95 -11.98 6.43 20.96
N PHE A 96 -12.81 6.84 20.00
CA PHE A 96 -12.41 6.90 18.60
C PHE A 96 -11.63 8.19 18.35
N GLU A 97 -10.32 8.15 18.57
CA GLU A 97 -9.44 9.23 18.14
C GLU A 97 -9.27 9.21 16.62
N LEU A 98 -9.38 10.38 15.98
CA LEU A 98 -9.22 10.49 14.52
C LEU A 98 -7.75 10.35 14.06
N GLN A 99 -6.78 10.60 14.95
CA GLN A 99 -5.36 10.66 14.60
C GLN A 99 -4.83 9.35 13.99
N PRO A 100 -5.08 8.15 14.54
CA PRO A 100 -4.56 6.90 13.99
C PRO A 100 -5.16 6.57 12.62
N PHE A 101 -6.44 6.91 12.40
CA PHE A 101 -7.09 6.72 11.10
C PHE A 101 -6.46 7.62 10.03
N ILE A 102 -6.20 8.90 10.36
CA ILE A 102 -5.55 9.84 9.44
C ILE A 102 -4.12 9.37 9.11
N ILE A 103 -3.34 8.98 10.11
CA ILE A 103 -1.97 8.48 9.92
C ILE A 103 -1.97 7.21 9.07
N GLY A 104 -2.90 6.29 9.31
CA GLY A 104 -3.07 5.07 8.51
C GLY A 104 -3.38 5.38 7.05
N THR A 105 -4.39 6.21 6.78
CA THR A 105 -4.78 6.61 5.42
C THR A 105 -3.65 7.32 4.68
N ILE A 106 -2.97 8.27 5.32
CA ILE A 106 -1.81 8.96 4.74
C ILE A 106 -0.66 7.98 4.49
N GLY A 107 -0.40 7.06 5.43
CA GLY A 107 0.63 6.04 5.29
C GLY A 107 0.37 5.08 4.12
N THR A 108 -0.88 4.67 3.92
CA THR A 108 -1.28 3.85 2.78
C THR A 108 -1.17 4.62 1.47
N ALA A 109 -1.65 5.86 1.41
CA ALA A 109 -1.52 6.74 0.25
C ALA A 109 -0.04 6.95 -0.14
N ALA A 110 0.82 7.23 0.84
CA ALA A 110 2.26 7.39 0.64
C ALA A 110 2.90 6.09 0.16
N SER A 111 2.48 4.94 0.69
CA SER A 111 2.95 3.62 0.27
C SER A 111 2.65 3.33 -1.20
N ILE A 112 1.42 3.58 -1.64
CA ILE A 112 1.00 3.44 -3.04
C ILE A 112 1.86 4.34 -3.93
N TRP A 113 1.98 5.62 -3.56
CA TRP A 113 2.77 6.58 -4.33
C TRP A 113 4.24 6.18 -4.45
N LEU A 114 4.85 5.71 -3.35
CA LEU A 114 6.22 5.23 -3.31
C LEU A 114 6.40 3.99 -4.18
N THR A 115 5.48 3.03 -4.10
CA THR A 115 5.48 1.83 -4.95
C THR A 115 5.47 2.20 -6.43
N HIS A 116 4.55 3.07 -6.87
CA HIS A 116 4.49 3.50 -8.27
C HIS A 116 5.76 4.22 -8.71
N TRP A 117 6.33 5.08 -7.86
CA TRP A 117 7.58 5.78 -8.15
C TRP A 117 8.75 4.82 -8.34
N VAL A 118 8.89 3.82 -7.46
CA VAL A 118 9.94 2.79 -7.54
C VAL A 118 9.78 1.95 -8.82
N ILE A 119 8.56 1.51 -9.12
CA ILE A 119 8.27 0.70 -10.31
C ILE A 119 8.55 1.51 -11.59
N ALA A 120 8.12 2.77 -11.65
CA ALA A 120 8.36 3.66 -12.78
C ALA A 120 9.86 3.88 -13.03
N ARG A 121 10.65 4.06 -11.96
CA ARG A 121 12.13 4.13 -12.05
C ARG A 121 12.73 2.86 -12.63
N LYS A 122 12.26 1.68 -12.18
CA LYS A 122 12.79 0.39 -12.62
C LYS A 122 12.56 0.14 -14.11
N ILE A 123 11.40 0.54 -14.64
CA ILE A 123 11.10 0.42 -16.08
C ILE A 123 11.98 1.35 -16.93
N ARG A 124 12.19 2.61 -16.50
CA ARG A 124 13.07 3.55 -17.21
C ARG A 124 14.52 3.07 -17.27
N GLN A 125 15.01 2.41 -16.22
CA GLN A 125 16.37 1.86 -16.20
C GLN A 125 16.51 0.64 -17.12
N LEU A 126 15.50 -0.22 -17.20
CA LEU A 126 15.50 -1.38 -18.10
C LEU A 126 15.57 -0.96 -19.57
N SER A 127 14.79 0.06 -19.98
CA SER A 127 14.85 0.55 -21.36
C SER A 127 16.20 1.16 -21.74
N MET A 128 16.95 1.73 -20.78
CA MET A 128 18.26 2.32 -21.05
C MET A 128 19.37 1.26 -21.18
N VAL A 129 19.30 0.19 -20.38
CA VAL A 129 20.30 -0.89 -20.39
C VAL A 129 20.11 -1.83 -21.60
N GLU A 130 18.87 -2.04 -22.03
CA GLU A 130 18.55 -2.87 -23.21
C GLU A 130 19.04 -2.21 -24.51
N VAL A 131 18.87 -0.89 -24.63
CA VAL A 131 19.37 -0.08 -25.77
C VAL A 131 20.90 -0.07 -25.87
N LEU A 132 21.61 -0.24 -24.74
CA LEU A 132 23.07 -0.34 -24.73
C LEU A 132 23.57 -1.73 -25.13
N LYS A 133 22.77 -2.78 -24.94
CA LYS A 133 23.14 -4.17 -25.27
C LYS A 133 22.88 -4.56 -26.72
N GLU A 134 22.00 -3.87 -27.44
CA GLU A 134 21.79 -4.12 -28.88
C GLU A 134 22.92 -3.56 -29.77
N ARG A 135 23.92 -2.89 -29.18
CA ARG A 135 25.05 -2.30 -29.91
C ARG A 135 26.37 -3.08 -29.81
N ASP A 136 26.43 -4.17 -29.05
CA ASP A 136 27.56 -5.11 -28.97
C ASP A 136 27.12 -6.50 -29.48
#